data_AF-A0A3M1L3R9-F1
#
_entry.id   AF-A0A3M1L3R9-F1
#
_cell.length_a   1.000
_cell.length_b   1.000
_cell.length_c   1.000
_cell.angle_alpha   90.00
_cell.angle_beta   90.00
_cell.angle_gamma   90.00
#
_symmetry.space_group_name_H-M   'P 1'
#
loop_
_entity.id
_entity.type
_entity.pdbx_description
1 polymer ?
#
loop_
_entity_poly.entity_id
_entity_poly.type
_entity_poly.pdbx_seq_one_letter_code
_entity_poly.pdbx_strand_id
1 'polypeptide(L)'
;IEPLARREDARMGVAVVDERLCVSHNGSGVCGACHTACPLRDRAISQDLRNAPVVHDEACVGCGLCEEVCIVRDRRAIQVQTERSWAASERVAA
;
A
#
# COMPACT_ATOMS: atom_id res chain seq x y z
N ILE A 1 28.64 -2.00 4.68
CA ILE A 1 27.19 -1.77 4.45
C ILE A 1 26.79 -0.65 5.37
N GLU A 2 26.35 0.48 4.84
CA GLU A 2 25.88 1.62 5.63
C GLU A 2 24.35 1.55 5.77
N PRO A 3 23.78 1.64 7.00
CA PRO A 3 22.33 1.62 7.19
C PRO A 3 21.65 2.88 6.64
N LEU A 4 20.38 2.73 6.25
CA LEU A 4 19.52 3.88 5.93
C LEU A 4 19.24 4.69 7.20
N ALA A 5 19.30 6.03 7.09
CA ALA A 5 19.11 6.93 8.22
C ALA A 5 17.62 7.09 8.59
N ARG A 6 16.72 7.09 7.60
CA ARG A 6 15.27 7.25 7.80
C ARG A 6 14.49 6.21 7.01
N ARG A 7 13.22 6.02 7.40
CA ARG A 7 12.33 5.04 6.75
C ARG A 7 12.00 5.45 5.32
N GLU A 8 11.87 6.75 5.07
CA GLU A 8 11.59 7.36 3.77
C GLU A 8 12.71 7.15 2.75
N ASP A 9 13.92 6.85 3.21
CA ASP A 9 15.08 6.62 2.33
C ASP A 9 15.06 5.21 1.72
N ALA A 10 14.14 4.34 2.17
CA ALA A 10 13.94 3.02 1.59
C ALA A 10 13.11 3.07 0.30
N ARG A 11 13.47 2.24 -0.68
CA ARG A 11 12.72 2.05 -1.93
C ARG A 11 12.64 0.55 -2.23
N MET A 12 11.71 -0.15 -1.57
CA MET A 12 11.48 -1.58 -1.78
C MET A 12 10.39 -1.86 -2.82
N GLY A 13 9.44 -0.95 -2.97
CA GLY A 13 8.29 -1.09 -3.85
C GLY A 13 7.16 -0.13 -3.53
N VAL A 14 6.03 -0.32 -4.22
CA VAL A 14 4.79 0.44 -4.03
C VAL A 14 3.65 -0.52 -3.71
N ALA A 15 2.84 -0.17 -2.72
CA ALA A 15 1.64 -0.94 -2.38
C ALA A 15 0.53 -0.70 -3.40
N VAL A 16 -0.10 -1.77 -3.89
CA VAL A 16 -1.19 -1.72 -4.86
C VAL A 16 -2.42 -2.36 -4.24
N VAL A 17 -3.57 -1.69 -4.37
CA VAL A 17 -4.84 -2.13 -3.79
C VAL A 17 -5.68 -2.80 -4.88
N ASP A 18 -6.18 -4.01 -4.58
CA ASP A 18 -7.26 -4.63 -5.34
C ASP A 18 -8.60 -4.17 -4.76
N GLU A 19 -9.21 -3.19 -5.40
CA GLU A 19 -10.46 -2.57 -4.97
C GLU A 19 -11.63 -3.57 -4.89
N ARG A 20 -11.57 -4.67 -5.66
CA ARG A 20 -12.63 -5.69 -5.64
C ARG A 20 -12.57 -6.53 -4.37
N LEU A 21 -11.38 -6.69 -3.78
CA LEU A 21 -11.15 -7.45 -2.56
C LEU A 21 -11.20 -6.59 -1.29
N CYS A 22 -10.78 -5.33 -1.39
CA CYS A 22 -10.74 -4.43 -0.24
C CYS A 22 -12.16 -4.16 0.28
N VAL A 23 -12.42 -4.51 1.54
CA VAL A 23 -13.76 -4.39 2.13
C VAL A 23 -14.30 -2.96 2.15
N SER A 24 -13.42 -1.97 2.27
CA SER A 24 -13.76 -0.54 2.23
C SER A 24 -14.09 -0.06 0.81
N HIS A 25 -13.36 -0.54 -0.20
CA HIS A 25 -13.60 -0.18 -1.62
C HIS A 25 -14.85 -0.87 -2.18
N ASN A 26 -15.00 -2.18 -1.94
CA ASN A 26 -16.12 -2.95 -2.48
C ASN A 26 -17.44 -2.79 -1.69
N GLY A 27 -17.41 -2.04 -0.57
CA GLY A 27 -18.57 -1.75 0.26
C GLY A 27 -19.05 -2.87 1.18
N SER A 28 -18.31 -3.98 1.30
CA SER A 28 -18.65 -5.08 2.22
C SER A 28 -18.30 -4.79 3.69
N GLY A 29 -17.55 -3.72 3.97
CA GLY A 29 -17.23 -3.28 5.33
C GLY A 29 -16.53 -1.92 5.36
N VAL A 30 -15.99 -1.57 6.53
CA VAL A 30 -15.16 -0.37 6.73
C VAL A 30 -13.92 -0.79 7.49
N CYS A 31 -12.75 -0.64 6.86
CA CYS A 31 -11.46 -1.07 7.41
C CYS A 31 -10.38 -0.03 7.10
N GLY A 32 -9.55 0.28 8.10
CA GLY A 32 -8.40 1.17 7.96
C GLY A 32 -7.09 0.58 8.48
N ALA A 33 -7.00 -0.75 8.53
CA ALA A 33 -5.86 -1.45 9.12
C ALA A 33 -4.55 -1.15 8.37
N CYS A 34 -4.56 -1.12 7.04
CA CYS A 34 -3.38 -0.84 6.22
C CYS A 34 -2.84 0.58 6.44
N HIS A 35 -3.73 1.59 6.42
CA HIS A 35 -3.40 2.95 6.82
C HIS A 35 -2.87 2.97 8.27
N THR A 36 -3.43 2.12 9.13
CA THR A 36 -3.04 2.02 10.54
C THR A 36 -1.69 1.39 10.83
N ALA A 37 -1.26 0.44 10.02
CA ALA A 37 0.08 -0.11 10.12
C ALA A 37 1.13 0.73 9.39
N CYS A 38 0.72 1.64 8.51
CA CYS A 38 1.66 2.40 7.70
C CYS A 38 2.54 3.31 8.58
N PRO A 39 3.87 3.16 8.54
CA PRO A 39 4.78 4.03 9.30
C PRO A 39 4.86 5.44 8.71
N LEU A 40 4.40 5.62 7.47
CA LEU A 40 4.33 6.89 6.74
C LEU A 40 2.86 7.26 6.47
N ARG A 41 1.99 7.04 7.45
CA ARG A 41 0.56 7.36 7.40
C ARG A 41 0.31 8.78 6.87
N ASP A 42 -0.77 8.96 6.12
CA ASP A 42 -1.20 10.21 5.45
C ASP A 42 -0.24 10.71 4.36
N ARG A 43 1.00 10.23 4.33
CA ARG A 43 1.97 10.50 3.26
C ARG A 43 1.97 9.39 2.21
N ALA A 44 2.13 8.14 2.64
CA ALA A 44 2.18 6.96 1.75
C ALA A 44 0.81 6.31 1.57
N ILE A 45 -0.04 6.34 2.60
CA ILE A 45 -1.41 5.83 2.53
C ILE A 45 -2.33 6.84 3.21
N SER A 46 -3.20 7.48 2.43
CA SER A 46 -4.34 8.26 2.94
C SER A 46 -5.63 7.44 2.85
N GLN A 47 -6.74 7.98 3.35
CA GLN A 47 -8.05 7.32 3.30
C GLN A 47 -9.14 8.26 2.82
N ASP A 48 -10.17 7.70 2.18
CA ASP A 48 -11.41 8.40 1.89
C ASP A 48 -12.40 8.35 3.07
N LEU A 49 -13.62 8.86 2.85
CA LEU A 49 -14.70 8.87 3.87
C LEU A 49 -15.15 7.47 4.33
N ARG A 50 -14.87 6.42 3.58
CA ARG A 50 -15.19 5.01 3.90
C ARG A 50 -13.97 4.24 4.39
N ASN A 51 -12.89 4.94 4.74
CA ASN A 51 -11.60 4.36 5.09
C ASN A 51 -10.94 3.57 3.94
N ALA A 52 -11.39 3.75 2.69
CA ALA A 52 -10.76 3.13 1.54
C ALA A 52 -9.36 3.73 1.34
N PRO A 53 -8.30 2.91 1.27
CA PRO A 53 -6.94 3.40 1.19
C PRO A 53 -6.64 3.95 -0.20
N VAL A 54 -5.96 5.09 -0.24
CA VAL A 54 -5.30 5.66 -1.43
C VAL A 54 -3.80 5.59 -1.19
N VAL A 55 -3.08 4.88 -2.05
CA VAL A 55 -1.61 4.75 -1.95
C VAL A 55 -0.95 5.82 -2.81
N HIS A 56 0.00 6.54 -2.23
CA HIS A 56 0.82 7.53 -2.93
C HIS A 56 2.19 6.92 -3.21
N ASP A 57 2.46 6.61 -4.47
CA ASP A 57 3.69 5.94 -4.94
C ASP A 57 4.98 6.67 -4.51
N GLU A 58 5.02 7.99 -4.63
CA GLU A 58 6.18 8.84 -4.32
C GLU A 58 6.64 8.72 -2.85
N ALA A 59 5.69 8.45 -1.96
CA ALA A 59 5.91 8.32 -0.52
C ALA A 59 5.91 6.87 -0.04
N CYS A 60 5.31 5.93 -0.79
CA CYS A 60 5.33 4.52 -0.44
C CYS A 60 6.75 3.97 -0.57
N VAL A 61 7.21 3.30 0.48
CA VAL A 61 8.57 2.71 0.51
C VAL A 61 8.56 1.19 0.36
N GLY A 62 7.37 0.59 0.24
CA GLY A 62 7.20 -0.84 -0.01
C GLY A 62 7.51 -1.73 1.19
N CYS A 63 7.29 -1.26 2.42
CA CYS A 63 7.67 -2.00 3.63
C CYS A 63 6.82 -3.24 3.96
N GLY A 64 5.72 -3.50 3.24
CA GLY A 64 4.91 -4.72 3.41
C GLY A 64 4.00 -4.76 4.65
N LEU A 65 4.14 -3.84 5.62
CA LEU A 65 3.31 -3.83 6.84
C LEU A 65 1.80 -3.79 6.54
N CYS A 66 1.39 -3.17 5.44
CA CYS A 66 -0.01 -3.12 5.02
C CYS A 66 -0.56 -4.47 4.54
N GLU A 67 0.30 -5.35 4.01
CA GLU A 67 -0.07 -6.70 3.56
C GLU A 67 -0.34 -7.61 4.75
N GLU A 68 0.54 -7.53 5.76
CA GLU A 68 0.48 -8.35 6.98
C GLU A 68 -0.78 -8.08 7.80
N VAL A 69 -1.20 -6.82 7.89
CA VAL A 69 -2.39 -6.42 8.67
C VAL A 69 -3.70 -6.53 7.88
N CYS A 70 -3.64 -6.90 6.60
CA CYS A 70 -4.83 -7.01 5.78
C CYS A 70 -5.73 -8.16 6.29
N ILE A 71 -6.97 -7.83 6.65
CA ILE A 71 -7.93 -8.79 7.22
C ILE A 71 -8.47 -9.80 6.19
N VAL A 72 -8.31 -9.53 4.90
CA VAL A 72 -8.74 -10.43 3.82
C VAL A 72 -7.79 -11.61 3.77
N ARG A 73 -8.32 -12.83 3.91
CA ARG A 73 -7.54 -14.05 4.16
C ARG A 73 -7.03 -14.75 2.89
N ASP A 74 -7.87 -14.91 1.88
CA ASP A 74 -7.53 -15.73 0.70
C ASP A 74 -6.48 -15.05 -0.18
N ARG A 75 -6.75 -13.81 -0.57
CA ARG A 75 -5.81 -12.94 -1.26
C ARG A 75 -5.82 -11.58 -0.59
N ARG A 76 -4.65 -11.09 -0.21
CA ARG A 76 -4.54 -9.76 0.42
C ARG A 76 -5.08 -8.72 -0.56
N ALA A 77 -5.93 -7.85 -0.06
CA ALA A 77 -6.51 -6.77 -0.86
C ALA A 77 -5.52 -5.63 -1.15
N ILE A 78 -4.37 -5.63 -0.50
CA ILE A 78 -3.26 -4.71 -0.76
C ILE A 78 -1.98 -5.54 -0.78
N GLN A 79 -1.16 -5.36 -1.82
CA GLN A 79 0.09 -6.09 -2.02
C GLN A 79 1.21 -5.16 -2.46
N VAL A 80 2.43 -5.37 -1.98
CA VAL A 80 3.59 -4.58 -2.43
C VAL A 80 4.11 -5.14 -3.75
N GLN A 81 4.13 -4.29 -4.77
CA GLN A 81 4.84 -4.54 -6.00
C GLN A 81 6.25 -3.96 -5.88
N THR A 82 7.25 -4.76 -6.26
CA THR A 82 8.65 -4.29 -6.28
C THR A 82 8.83 -3.09 -7.20
N GLU A 83 9.82 -2.24 -6.94
CA GLU A 83 10.14 -1.09 -7.80
C GLU A 83 10.27 -1.47 -9.29
N ARG A 84 10.91 -2.62 -9.58
CA ARG A 84 11.08 -3.11 -10.95
C ARG A 84 9.77 -3.50 -11.61
N SER A 85 8.88 -4.17 -10.89
CA SER A 85 7.58 -4.58 -11.42
C SER A 85 6.63 -3.40 -11.55
N TRP A 86 6.64 -2.48 -10.58
CA TRP A 86 5.83 -1.26 -10.59
C TRP A 86 6.19 -0.32 -11.75
N ALA A 87 7.48 -0.01 -11.91
CA ALA A 87 7.95 0.80 -13.02
C ALA A 87 7.65 0.17 -14.39
N ALA A 88 7.56 -1.16 -14.47
CA ALA A 88 7.15 -1.86 -15.69
C ALA A 88 5.64 -1.74 -15.95
N SER A 89 4.80 -1.80 -14.91
CA SER A 89 3.34 -1.61 -15.07
C SER A 89 2.95 -0.19 -15.45
N GLU A 90 3.63 0.84 -14.94
CA GLU A 90 3.36 2.23 -15.34
C GLU A 90 3.68 2.50 -16.82
N ARG A 91 4.74 1.86 -17.35
CA ARG A 91 5.06 1.93 -18.80
C ARG A 91 4.03 1.24 -19.70
N VAL A 92 3.20 0.36 -19.14
CA VAL A 92 2.10 -0.30 -19.87
C VAL A 92 0.81 0.52 -19.77
N ALA A 93 0.69 1.37 -18.74
CA ALA A 93 -0.44 2.26 -18.55
C ALA A 93 -0.30 3.63 -19.27
N ALA A 94 0.89 3.92 -19.82
CA ALA A 94 1.21 5.11 -20.63
C ALA A 94 1.21 4.79 -22.13
#